data_AF-A0A2N9ITS7-F1
#
_entry.id   AF-A0A2N9ITS7-F1
#
_cell.length_a   1.000
_cell.length_b   1.000
_cell.length_c   1.000
_cell.angle_alpha   90.00
_cell.angle_beta   90.00
_cell.angle_gamma   90.00
#
_symmetry.space_group_name_H-M   'P 1'
#
loop_
_entity.id
_entity.type
_entity.pdbx_description
1 polymer ?
#
loop_
_entity_poly.entity_id
_entity_poly.type
_entity_poly.pdbx_seq_one_letter_code
_entity_poly.pdbx_strand_id
1 'polypeptide(L)'
;MEVRVNARKRQVVDDDDIDLVYRFKVLLPNGTSIGLTVRDPNPEISFEDFISLVKDEYFLARKQYESMRQKRHVNWKGGRFYAEDVNGIKIRNTIKFENFKPHKCHILLLHDVLGGSADTFENMWDLTPDTDLLKELPEEYTFETALADLIDNSLQAVWSNSKNDRRLISVNIIDDRISVFDTGPGMDGSDENSIVKWGKMGASLHRFSKGQAIGGKPPYLRPFFGMFGYGGPIASMHLGRHALVSSKTKGSRKVYTLHLKREALLSGSGSELTWRTDGGMRDPLEEEIGESRHGSFTKDELHISVTRTV
;
A
#
# COMPACT_ATOMS: atom_id res chain seq x y z
N MET A 1 -32.82 -57.70 24.81
CA MET A 1 -32.91 -56.35 24.22
C MET A 1 -31.59 -55.66 24.49
N GLU A 2 -30.69 -55.67 23.51
CA GLU A 2 -29.48 -54.84 23.50
C GLU A 2 -29.31 -54.32 22.08
N VAL A 3 -29.45 -53.00 21.92
CA VAL A 3 -29.35 -52.30 20.65
C VAL A 3 -27.90 -51.91 20.43
N ARG A 4 -27.21 -52.60 19.52
CA ARG A 4 -25.91 -52.17 18.99
C ARG A 4 -26.15 -51.08 17.95
N VAL A 5 -25.78 -49.84 18.29
CA VAL A 5 -25.75 -48.71 17.35
C VAL A 5 -24.48 -48.82 16.52
N ASN A 6 -24.62 -49.28 15.28
CA ASN A 6 -23.57 -49.20 14.26
C ASN A 6 -23.50 -47.75 13.74
N ALA A 7 -22.52 -46.99 14.22
CA ALA A 7 -22.21 -45.67 13.68
C ALA A 7 -21.58 -45.82 12.29
N ARG A 8 -22.40 -45.68 11.24
CA ARG A 8 -21.91 -45.41 9.87
C ARG A 8 -21.22 -44.04 9.89
N LYS A 9 -19.89 -44.01 9.87
CA LYS A 9 -19.13 -42.83 9.46
C LYS A 9 -19.54 -42.51 8.01
N ARG A 10 -20.34 -41.46 7.84
CA ARG A 10 -20.48 -40.78 6.55
C ARG A 10 -19.09 -40.23 6.22
N GLN A 11 -18.48 -40.75 5.16
CA GLN A 11 -17.42 -40.05 4.45
C GLN A 11 -18.02 -38.74 3.96
N VAL A 12 -17.57 -37.63 4.53
CA VAL A 12 -17.75 -36.31 3.93
C VAL A 12 -16.79 -36.29 2.76
N VAL A 13 -17.37 -36.41 1.57
CA VAL A 13 -16.76 -35.95 0.33
C VAL A 13 -17.07 -34.45 0.31
N ASP A 14 -16.07 -33.62 0.59
CA ASP A 14 -16.03 -32.23 0.13
C ASP A 14 -14.62 -32.03 -0.40
N ASP A 15 -14.48 -32.35 -1.68
CA ASP A 15 -13.44 -31.81 -2.53
C ASP A 15 -13.93 -30.39 -2.88
N ASP A 16 -13.74 -29.45 -1.94
CA ASP A 16 -13.90 -28.03 -2.23
C ASP A 16 -12.74 -27.66 -3.17
N ASP A 17 -12.94 -27.85 -4.47
CA ASP A 17 -12.10 -27.33 -5.53
C ASP A 17 -12.17 -25.79 -5.41
N ILE A 18 -11.26 -25.21 -4.62
CA ILE A 18 -11.22 -23.77 -4.43
C ILE A 18 -10.85 -23.15 -5.78
N ASP A 19 -11.84 -22.54 -6.45
CA ASP A 19 -11.65 -21.83 -7.72
C ASP A 19 -10.33 -21.05 -7.72
N LEU A 20 -9.43 -21.35 -8.65
CA LEU A 20 -8.12 -20.73 -8.73
C LEU A 20 -8.26 -19.33 -9.31
N VAL A 21 -8.35 -18.33 -8.44
CA VAL A 21 -8.47 -16.93 -8.84
C VAL A 21 -7.13 -16.22 -8.77
N TYR A 22 -6.67 -15.66 -9.88
CA TYR A 22 -5.49 -14.81 -9.96
C TYR A 22 -5.89 -13.36 -10.18
N ARG A 23 -5.37 -12.45 -9.35
CA ARG A 23 -5.63 -11.02 -9.45
C ARG A 23 -4.35 -10.29 -9.82
N PHE A 24 -4.44 -9.40 -10.79
CA PHE A 24 -3.34 -8.56 -11.24
C PHE A 24 -3.72 -7.10 -11.15
N LYS A 25 -2.76 -6.28 -10.75
CA LYS A 25 -2.80 -4.83 -10.91
C LYS A 25 -1.75 -4.43 -11.94
N VAL A 26 -2.20 -4.10 -13.14
CA VAL A 26 -1.33 -3.80 -14.26
C VAL A 26 -1.15 -2.29 -14.38
N LEU A 27 0.10 -1.85 -14.23
CA LEU A 27 0.51 -0.45 -14.28
C LEU A 27 0.92 -0.13 -15.72
N LEU A 28 0.21 0.79 -16.37
CA LEU A 28 0.39 1.09 -17.80
C LEU A 28 1.36 2.26 -18.03
N PRO A 29 2.07 2.32 -19.17
CA PRO A 29 3.06 3.36 -19.46
C PRO A 29 2.54 4.79 -19.37
N ASN A 30 1.23 4.99 -19.50
CA ASN A 30 0.58 6.29 -19.44
C ASN A 30 0.13 6.70 -18.02
N GLY A 31 0.57 6.00 -16.97
CA GLY A 31 0.23 6.31 -15.57
C GLY A 31 -1.17 5.84 -15.15
N THR A 32 -1.69 4.81 -15.80
CA THR A 32 -2.99 4.20 -15.49
C THR A 32 -2.78 2.88 -14.74
N SER A 33 -3.60 2.59 -13.74
CA SER A 33 -3.64 1.28 -13.07
C SER A 33 -4.93 0.54 -13.45
N ILE A 34 -4.79 -0.70 -13.95
CA ILE A 34 -5.90 -1.57 -14.32
C ILE A 34 -5.92 -2.79 -13.41
N GLY A 35 -7.08 -3.11 -12.83
CA GLY A 35 -7.30 -4.39 -12.15
C GLY A 35 -7.73 -5.44 -13.17
N LEU A 36 -7.09 -6.61 -13.15
CA LEU A 36 -7.46 -7.76 -13.95
C LEU A 36 -7.68 -8.96 -13.03
N THR A 37 -8.80 -9.66 -13.20
CA THR A 37 -9.08 -10.90 -12.46
C THR A 37 -9.23 -12.03 -13.47
N VAL A 38 -8.44 -13.08 -13.31
CA VAL A 38 -8.48 -14.28 -14.13
C VAL A 38 -8.90 -15.44 -13.24
N ARG A 39 -10.00 -16.11 -13.59
CA ARG A 39 -10.54 -17.26 -12.84
C ARG A 39 -10.25 -18.54 -13.62
N ASP A 40 -9.78 -19.56 -12.89
CA ASP A 40 -9.49 -20.90 -13.39
C ASP A 40 -8.74 -20.91 -14.73
N PRO A 41 -7.60 -20.18 -14.81
CA PRO A 41 -6.84 -20.16 -16.05
C PRO A 41 -6.18 -21.50 -16.33
N ASN A 42 -5.85 -21.73 -17.61
CA ASN A 42 -4.83 -22.70 -17.97
C ASN A 42 -3.51 -22.40 -17.24
N PRO A 43 -2.61 -23.39 -17.04
CA PRO A 43 -1.35 -23.20 -16.30
C PRO A 43 -0.49 -22.05 -16.84
N GLU A 44 -0.62 -21.76 -18.12
CA GLU A 44 0.01 -20.63 -18.78
C GLU A 44 -0.89 -20.02 -19.85
N ILE A 45 -0.68 -18.74 -20.13
CA ILE A 45 -1.29 -18.04 -21.26
C ILE A 45 -0.20 -17.31 -22.03
N SER A 46 -0.42 -17.13 -23.34
CA SER A 46 0.49 -16.32 -24.14
C SER A 46 0.49 -14.87 -23.63
N PHE A 47 1.62 -14.20 -23.74
CA PHE A 47 1.70 -12.80 -23.34
C PHE A 47 0.79 -11.91 -24.20
N GLU A 48 0.57 -12.26 -25.46
CA GLU A 48 -0.37 -11.54 -26.34
C GLU A 48 -1.82 -11.66 -25.85
N ASP A 49 -2.24 -12.84 -25.43
CA ASP A 49 -3.58 -13.06 -24.86
C ASP A 49 -3.75 -12.31 -23.54
N PHE A 50 -2.74 -12.34 -22.68
CA PHE A 50 -2.74 -11.54 -21.44
C PHE A 50 -2.88 -10.03 -21.74
N ILE A 51 -2.15 -9.51 -22.72
CA ILE A 51 -2.25 -8.12 -23.13
C ILE A 51 -3.62 -7.81 -23.71
N SER A 52 -4.28 -8.75 -24.41
CA SER A 52 -5.66 -8.57 -24.86
C SER A 52 -6.61 -8.38 -23.69
N LEU A 53 -6.50 -9.18 -22.63
CA LEU A 53 -7.33 -9.03 -21.42
C LEU A 53 -7.11 -7.67 -20.74
N VAL A 54 -5.85 -7.24 -20.60
CA VAL A 54 -5.51 -5.92 -20.04
C VAL A 54 -6.08 -4.78 -20.90
N LYS A 55 -6.02 -4.94 -22.21
CA LYS A 55 -6.50 -3.95 -23.18
C LYS A 55 -8.03 -3.82 -23.11
N ASP A 56 -8.76 -4.92 -22.95
CA ASP A 56 -10.21 -4.91 -22.78
C ASP A 56 -10.62 -4.16 -21.51
N GLU A 57 -10.00 -4.49 -20.37
CA GLU A 57 -10.21 -3.79 -19.10
C GLU A 57 -9.84 -2.30 -19.18
N TYR A 58 -8.75 -1.96 -19.88
CA TYR A 58 -8.36 -0.58 -20.13
C TYR A 58 -9.43 0.21 -20.90
N PHE A 59 -10.02 -0.38 -21.96
CA PHE A 59 -11.06 0.30 -22.73
C PHE A 59 -12.39 0.39 -21.99
N LEU A 60 -12.73 -0.61 -21.17
CA LEU A 60 -13.87 -0.55 -20.27
C LEU A 60 -13.72 0.60 -19.27
N ALA A 61 -12.58 0.66 -18.59
CA ALA A 61 -12.31 1.71 -17.62
C ALA A 61 -12.24 3.10 -18.29
N ARG A 62 -11.68 3.25 -19.50
CA ARG A 62 -11.70 4.53 -20.25
C ARG A 62 -13.09 5.04 -20.63
N LYS A 63 -14.07 4.15 -20.79
CA LYS A 63 -15.46 4.56 -21.03
C LYS A 63 -16.06 5.18 -19.77
N GLN A 64 -15.74 4.62 -18.60
CA GLN A 64 -16.30 5.00 -17.29
C GLN A 64 -15.65 6.25 -16.68
N TYR A 65 -14.35 6.46 -16.85
CA TYR A 65 -13.62 7.54 -16.19
C TYR A 65 -13.11 8.60 -17.18
N GLU A 66 -13.58 9.85 -17.05
CA GLU A 66 -13.17 10.97 -17.90
C GLU A 66 -11.69 11.33 -17.76
N SER A 67 -11.09 11.18 -16.57
CA SER A 67 -9.67 11.44 -16.31
C SER A 67 -8.74 10.64 -17.22
N MET A 68 -9.14 9.40 -17.56
CA MET A 68 -8.36 8.53 -18.45
C MET A 68 -8.48 8.89 -19.94
N ARG A 69 -9.42 9.78 -20.32
CA ARG A 69 -9.53 10.27 -21.71
C ARG A 69 -8.49 11.35 -22.03
N GLN A 70 -8.01 12.06 -21.01
CA GLN A 70 -7.04 13.15 -21.15
C GLN A 70 -5.58 12.66 -21.15
N LYS A 71 -5.33 11.41 -20.77
CA LYS A 71 -3.99 10.82 -20.72
C LYS A 71 -3.45 10.46 -22.10
N ARG A 72 -2.12 10.44 -22.21
CA ARG A 72 -1.41 9.89 -23.37
C ARG A 72 -1.96 8.49 -23.69
N HIS A 73 -2.12 8.22 -24.98
CA HIS A 73 -2.54 6.91 -25.45
C HIS A 73 -1.41 5.88 -25.28
N VAL A 74 -1.75 4.71 -24.74
CA VAL A 74 -0.87 3.53 -24.75
C VAL A 74 -0.73 3.07 -26.22
N ASN A 75 0.50 2.80 -26.66
CA ASN A 75 0.75 2.37 -28.04
C ASN A 75 0.41 0.88 -28.25
N TRP A 76 -0.88 0.54 -28.23
CA TRP A 76 -1.38 -0.81 -28.47
C TRP A 76 -1.00 -1.40 -29.85
N LYS A 77 -0.61 -0.56 -30.82
CA LYS A 77 -0.24 -0.96 -32.19
C LYS A 77 1.25 -1.29 -32.34
N GLY A 78 2.09 -0.91 -31.37
CA GLY A 78 3.54 -1.08 -31.44
C GLY A 78 4.03 -2.53 -31.29
N GLY A 79 3.17 -3.44 -30.80
CA GLY A 79 3.41 -4.90 -30.75
C GLY A 79 4.54 -5.39 -29.84
N ARG A 80 5.38 -4.50 -29.29
CA ARG A 80 6.51 -4.87 -28.45
C ARG A 80 6.28 -4.41 -27.02
N PHE A 81 5.38 -5.10 -26.35
CA PHE A 81 5.17 -4.95 -24.91
C PHE A 81 6.08 -5.91 -24.15
N TYR A 82 6.43 -5.53 -22.93
CA TYR A 82 6.88 -6.49 -21.92
C TYR A 82 6.32 -6.06 -20.56
N ALA A 83 5.99 -7.03 -19.72
CA ALA A 83 5.65 -6.78 -18.34
C ALA A 83 6.89 -6.98 -17.47
N GLU A 84 6.98 -6.26 -16.37
CA GLU A 84 8.01 -6.40 -15.36
C GLU A 84 7.31 -6.63 -14.02
N ASP A 85 7.72 -7.67 -13.29
CA ASP A 85 7.19 -7.93 -11.96
C ASP A 85 7.87 -7.04 -10.90
N VAL A 86 7.41 -7.14 -9.65
CA VAL A 86 7.98 -6.39 -8.51
C VAL A 86 9.46 -6.71 -8.22
N ASN A 87 9.98 -7.83 -8.74
CA ASN A 87 11.38 -8.25 -8.58
C ASN A 87 12.25 -7.80 -9.76
N GLY A 88 11.69 -7.11 -10.76
CA GLY A 88 12.39 -6.69 -11.97
C GLY A 88 12.51 -7.79 -13.03
N ILE A 89 11.77 -8.90 -12.89
CA ILE A 89 11.75 -10.00 -13.86
C ILE A 89 10.87 -9.59 -15.04
N LYS A 90 11.48 -9.60 -16.23
CA LYS A 90 10.80 -9.23 -17.48
C LYS A 90 10.09 -10.42 -18.10
N ILE A 91 8.79 -10.27 -18.30
CA ILE A 91 7.91 -11.23 -18.95
C ILE A 91 7.60 -10.74 -20.37
N ARG A 92 7.95 -11.55 -21.37
CA ARG A 92 7.83 -11.19 -22.80
C ARG A 92 7.01 -12.17 -23.63
N ASN A 93 6.97 -13.44 -23.24
CA ASN A 93 6.48 -14.52 -24.09
C ASN A 93 5.23 -15.18 -23.49
N THR A 94 5.30 -15.57 -22.22
CA THR A 94 4.27 -16.38 -21.57
C THR A 94 4.09 -15.95 -20.12
N ILE A 95 2.85 -15.84 -19.66
CA ILE A 95 2.50 -15.67 -18.25
C ILE A 95 2.25 -17.07 -17.70
N LYS A 96 3.10 -17.53 -16.79
CA LYS A 96 2.94 -18.80 -16.09
C LYS A 96 2.28 -18.56 -14.74
N PHE A 97 1.08 -19.11 -14.53
CA PHE A 97 0.31 -18.87 -13.32
C PHE A 97 0.93 -19.51 -12.07
N GLU A 98 1.73 -20.57 -12.24
CA GLU A 98 2.52 -21.19 -11.15
C GLU A 98 3.48 -20.21 -10.44
N ASN A 99 3.90 -19.14 -11.13
CA ASN A 99 4.77 -18.11 -10.56
C ASN A 99 4.02 -17.11 -9.66
N PHE A 100 2.69 -17.17 -9.65
CA PHE A 100 1.83 -16.27 -8.92
C PHE A 100 1.06 -17.05 -7.86
N LYS A 101 0.85 -16.43 -6.70
CA LYS A 101 0.05 -17.04 -5.63
C LYS A 101 -1.45 -16.84 -5.92
N PRO A 102 -2.27 -17.90 -5.95
CA PRO A 102 -3.72 -17.78 -6.04
C PRO A 102 -4.28 -16.89 -4.91
N HIS A 103 -5.38 -16.22 -5.21
CA HIS A 103 -6.10 -15.28 -4.33
C HIS A 103 -5.28 -14.08 -3.83
N LYS A 104 -4.02 -13.92 -4.23
CA LYS A 104 -3.22 -12.70 -4.02
C LYS A 104 -3.30 -11.78 -5.22
N CYS A 105 -3.10 -10.48 -4.98
CA CYS A 105 -3.02 -9.47 -6.03
C CYS A 105 -1.55 -9.25 -6.39
N HIS A 106 -1.21 -9.38 -7.68
CA HIS A 106 0.15 -9.25 -8.18
C HIS A 106 0.28 -7.98 -9.01
N ILE A 107 1.31 -7.18 -8.75
CA ILE A 107 1.54 -5.93 -9.48
C ILE A 107 2.48 -6.21 -10.66
N LEU A 108 2.09 -5.80 -11.86
CA LEU A 108 2.90 -5.89 -13.06
C LEU A 108 3.03 -4.52 -13.72
N LEU A 109 4.26 -4.10 -14.00
CA LEU A 109 4.55 -2.88 -14.75
C LEU A 109 4.64 -3.17 -16.25
N LEU A 110 3.76 -2.58 -17.03
CA LEU A 110 3.75 -2.73 -18.48
C LEU A 110 4.59 -1.62 -19.13
N HIS A 111 5.49 -2.01 -20.02
CA HIS A 111 6.34 -1.09 -20.77
C HIS A 111 5.99 -1.06 -22.25
N ASP A 112 5.99 0.15 -22.85
CA ASP A 112 5.95 0.36 -24.30
C ASP A 112 7.30 0.89 -24.83
N VAL A 113 7.50 0.82 -26.15
CA VAL A 113 8.77 1.16 -26.83
C VAL A 113 9.10 2.67 -26.76
N LEU A 114 8.15 3.51 -26.35
CA LEU A 114 8.28 4.97 -26.44
C LEU A 114 9.03 5.60 -25.26
N GLY A 115 9.65 4.80 -24.40
CA GLY A 115 10.74 5.24 -23.52
C GLY A 115 10.34 6.16 -22.36
N GLY A 116 9.07 6.17 -21.94
CA GLY A 116 8.63 6.87 -20.74
C GLY A 116 7.78 5.95 -19.89
N SER A 117 8.32 5.46 -18.78
CA SER A 117 7.50 4.89 -17.69
C SER A 117 6.93 6.06 -16.89
N ALA A 118 5.63 6.04 -16.62
CA ALA A 118 5.08 6.92 -15.61
C ALA A 118 5.57 6.49 -14.22
N ASP A 119 5.95 7.46 -13.38
CA ASP A 119 6.35 7.19 -11.99
C ASP A 119 5.15 7.25 -11.01
N THR A 120 4.01 7.76 -11.48
CA THR A 120 2.77 7.91 -10.72
C THR A 120 1.62 7.20 -11.45
N PHE A 121 0.87 6.37 -10.72
CA PHE A 121 -0.26 5.63 -11.26
C PHE A 121 -1.54 6.00 -10.51
N GLU A 122 -2.49 6.53 -11.26
CA GLU A 122 -3.80 6.93 -10.72
C GLU A 122 -4.55 5.71 -10.19
N ASN A 123 -5.21 5.87 -9.04
CA ASN A 123 -6.08 4.85 -8.44
C ASN A 123 -5.36 3.52 -8.11
N MET A 124 -4.06 3.56 -7.86
CA MET A 124 -3.25 2.36 -7.58
C MET A 124 -3.64 1.66 -6.28
N TRP A 125 -4.10 2.38 -5.26
CA TRP A 125 -4.42 1.79 -3.95
C TRP A 125 -5.89 1.97 -3.60
N ASP A 126 -6.53 0.91 -3.10
CA ASP A 126 -7.86 0.96 -2.50
C ASP A 126 -7.68 0.97 -0.99
N LEU A 127 -8.05 2.09 -0.38
CA LEU A 127 -7.83 2.39 1.02
C LEU A 127 -9.14 2.54 1.81
N THR A 128 -10.30 2.33 1.19
CA THR A 128 -11.65 2.58 1.74
C THR A 128 -11.77 2.26 3.24
N PRO A 129 -11.79 3.28 4.12
CA PRO A 129 -12.10 3.12 5.53
C PRO A 129 -13.60 3.18 5.76
N ASP A 130 -14.06 2.73 6.93
CA ASP A 130 -15.44 2.94 7.36
C ASP A 130 -15.68 4.46 7.54
N THR A 131 -16.68 5.00 6.84
CA THR A 131 -16.88 6.46 6.69
C THR A 131 -17.25 7.17 7.99
N ASP A 132 -17.72 6.42 8.99
CA ASP A 132 -18.10 6.97 10.29
C ASP A 132 -16.88 7.31 11.16
N LEU A 133 -15.75 6.63 10.93
CA LEU A 133 -14.48 6.87 11.61
C LEU A 133 -13.79 8.19 11.22
N LEU A 134 -14.16 8.78 10.08
CA LEU A 134 -13.66 10.07 9.61
C LEU A 134 -14.40 11.27 10.23
N LYS A 135 -15.58 11.05 10.81
CA LYS A 135 -16.44 12.11 11.36
C LYS A 135 -16.18 12.36 12.84
N GLU A 136 -15.67 11.37 13.56
CA GLU A 136 -15.46 11.42 15.00
C GLU A 136 -13.96 11.43 15.34
N LEU A 137 -13.31 12.58 15.10
CA LEU A 137 -12.07 12.85 15.83
C LEU A 137 -12.42 13.07 17.31
N PRO A 138 -11.63 12.58 18.27
CA PRO A 138 -11.84 12.90 19.67
C PRO A 138 -11.85 14.43 19.86
N GLU A 139 -12.80 14.96 20.66
CA GLU A 139 -12.92 16.41 20.93
C GLU A 139 -11.62 17.04 21.49
N GLU A 140 -10.73 16.23 22.06
CA GLU A 140 -9.44 16.64 22.66
C GLU A 140 -8.21 16.30 21.79
N TYR A 141 -8.39 15.92 20.52
CA TYR A 141 -7.25 15.64 19.65
C TYR A 141 -6.55 16.95 19.24
N THR A 142 -5.43 17.25 19.91
CA THR A 142 -4.65 18.48 19.68
C THR A 142 -3.52 18.27 18.68
N PHE A 143 -2.89 19.38 18.28
CA PHE A 143 -1.66 19.37 17.50
C PHE A 143 -0.56 18.50 18.14
N GLU A 144 -0.37 18.63 19.45
CA GLU A 144 0.65 17.87 20.20
C GLU A 144 0.34 16.38 20.19
N THR A 145 -0.92 15.99 20.40
CA THR A 145 -1.35 14.59 20.38
C THR A 145 -1.20 13.97 18.99
N ALA A 146 -1.54 14.71 17.94
CA ALA A 146 -1.35 14.25 16.57
C ALA A 146 0.14 14.09 16.21
N LEU A 147 0.99 15.03 16.65
CA LEU A 147 2.43 14.90 16.43
C LEU A 147 3.01 13.72 17.22
N ALA A 148 2.54 13.51 18.46
CA ALA A 148 2.93 12.37 19.28
C ALA A 148 2.58 11.03 18.61
N ASP A 149 1.40 10.90 18.01
CA ASP A 149 0.99 9.69 17.29
C ASP A 149 1.94 9.33 16.13
N LEU A 150 2.46 10.33 15.40
CA LEU A 150 3.45 10.10 14.35
C LEU A 150 4.80 9.67 14.92
N ILE A 151 5.25 10.34 15.99
CA ILE A 151 6.50 9.99 16.69
C ILE A 151 6.42 8.57 17.29
N ASP A 152 5.26 8.18 17.83
CA ASP A 152 5.03 6.85 18.40
C ASP A 152 5.15 5.75 17.35
N ASN A 153 4.64 5.99 16.13
CA ASN A 153 4.82 5.07 15.01
C ASN A 153 6.31 4.91 14.67
N SER A 154 7.04 6.01 14.57
CA SER A 154 8.49 5.99 14.32
C SER A 154 9.26 5.32 15.45
N LEU A 155 8.89 5.55 16.71
CA LEU A 155 9.52 4.95 17.88
C LEU A 155 9.35 3.42 17.89
N GLN A 156 8.16 2.95 17.54
CA GLN A 156 7.88 1.54 17.37
C GLN A 156 8.64 0.92 16.19
N ALA A 157 8.77 1.66 15.09
CA ALA A 157 9.51 1.22 13.91
C ALA A 157 11.00 1.03 14.25
N VAL A 158 11.67 2.05 14.77
CA VAL A 158 13.10 1.98 15.11
C VAL A 158 13.39 1.01 16.26
N TRP A 159 12.42 0.73 17.13
CA TRP A 159 12.58 -0.30 18.16
C TRP A 159 12.73 -1.70 17.57
N SER A 160 12.07 -1.95 16.44
CA SER A 160 12.08 -3.23 15.73
C SER A 160 13.40 -3.49 14.98
N ASN A 161 14.30 -2.50 14.93
CA ASN A 161 15.60 -2.62 14.29
C ASN A 161 16.54 -3.59 15.02
N SER A 162 17.45 -4.20 14.26
CA SER A 162 18.51 -5.03 14.81
C SER A 162 19.49 -4.20 15.67
N LYS A 163 20.29 -4.85 16.51
CA LYS A 163 21.23 -4.18 17.44
C LYS A 163 22.26 -3.28 16.74
N ASN A 164 22.61 -3.59 15.50
CA ASN A 164 23.64 -2.89 14.74
C ASN A 164 23.07 -1.83 13.79
N ASP A 165 21.75 -1.79 13.64
CA ASP A 165 21.09 -0.78 12.81
C ASP A 165 20.94 0.51 13.60
N ARG A 166 21.24 1.64 12.95
CA ARG A 166 20.98 2.96 13.50
C ARG A 166 19.48 3.08 13.84
N ARG A 167 19.20 3.67 15.00
CA ARG A 167 17.86 4.06 15.44
C ARG A 167 17.82 5.58 15.49
N LEU A 168 17.24 6.20 14.48
CA LEU A 168 17.09 7.63 14.37
C LEU A 168 15.61 7.94 14.15
N ILE A 169 15.13 8.95 14.87
CA ILE A 169 13.90 9.66 14.57
C ILE A 169 14.28 11.13 14.48
N SER A 170 13.93 11.78 13.38
CA SER A 170 14.15 13.20 13.14
C SER A 170 12.80 13.85 12.91
N VAL A 171 12.55 14.96 13.62
CA VAL A 171 11.34 15.77 13.43
C VAL A 171 11.83 17.16 13.02
N ASN A 172 11.46 17.57 11.81
CA ASN A 172 11.77 18.89 11.29
C ASN A 172 10.47 19.65 11.08
N ILE A 173 10.39 20.86 11.64
CA ILE A 173 9.23 21.74 11.56
C ILE A 173 9.70 23.02 10.90
N ILE A 174 9.21 23.27 9.70
CA ILE A 174 9.38 24.52 8.96
C ILE A 174 8.00 25.11 8.69
N ASP A 175 7.91 26.41 8.41
CA ASP A 175 6.66 27.20 8.43
C ASP A 175 5.39 26.47 7.95
N ASP A 176 5.42 25.87 6.75
CA ASP A 176 4.28 25.20 6.13
C ASP A 176 4.42 23.67 6.06
N ARG A 177 5.44 23.09 6.70
CA ARG A 177 5.72 21.65 6.61
C ARG A 177 6.29 21.05 7.90
N ILE A 178 5.70 19.95 8.33
CA ILE A 178 6.28 19.03 9.31
C ILE A 178 6.80 17.81 8.57
N SER A 179 8.02 17.38 8.85
CA SER A 179 8.53 16.08 8.41
C SER A 179 8.98 15.24 9.58
N VAL A 180 8.48 14.01 9.65
CA VAL A 180 8.95 12.98 10.59
C VAL A 180 9.68 11.92 9.78
N PHE A 181 10.97 11.70 10.08
CA PHE A 181 11.79 10.70 9.43
C PHE A 181 12.27 9.69 10.46
N ASP A 182 12.15 8.41 10.14
CA ASP A 182 12.72 7.34 10.95
C ASP A 182 13.50 6.33 10.12
N THR A 183 14.50 5.73 10.74
CA THR A 183 15.32 4.70 10.13
C THR A 183 14.83 3.30 10.49
N GLY A 184 13.53 3.09 10.64
CA GLY A 184 12.94 1.78 10.91
C GLY A 184 13.05 0.81 9.74
N PRO A 185 12.40 -0.36 9.82
CA PRO A 185 12.42 -1.38 8.76
C PRO A 185 11.80 -0.91 7.44
N GLY A 186 10.99 0.15 7.49
CA GLY A 186 10.26 0.70 6.35
C GLY A 186 9.13 -0.19 5.87
N MET A 187 8.50 0.26 4.78
CA MET A 187 7.37 -0.36 4.10
C MET A 187 7.64 -0.41 2.60
N ASP A 188 6.97 -1.32 1.91
CA ASP A 188 7.11 -1.50 0.47
C ASP A 188 5.78 -1.88 -0.19
N GLY A 189 5.82 -2.43 -1.41
CA GLY A 189 4.65 -2.89 -2.15
C GLY A 189 4.17 -4.31 -1.81
N SER A 190 4.85 -5.03 -0.90
CA SER A 190 4.48 -6.41 -0.53
C SER A 190 3.19 -6.44 0.30
N ASP A 191 2.48 -7.58 0.33
CA ASP A 191 1.32 -7.75 1.21
C ASP A 191 1.74 -7.71 2.69
N GLU A 192 2.93 -8.21 3.00
CA GLU A 192 3.42 -8.37 4.36
C GLU A 192 3.76 -7.01 4.98
N ASN A 193 4.52 -6.15 4.29
CA ASN A 193 5.00 -4.84 4.75
C ASN A 193 4.44 -3.66 3.95
N SER A 194 3.21 -3.82 3.42
CA SER A 194 2.62 -2.85 2.50
C SER A 194 2.51 -1.44 3.08
N ILE A 195 2.97 -0.43 2.33
CA ILE A 195 2.70 1.00 2.63
C ILE A 195 1.20 1.30 2.66
N VAL A 196 0.39 0.51 1.97
CA VAL A 196 -1.08 0.58 1.99
C VAL A 196 -1.63 0.41 3.40
N LYS A 197 -1.01 -0.44 4.22
CA LYS A 197 -1.45 -0.68 5.60
C LYS A 197 -1.25 0.55 6.49
N TRP A 198 -0.31 1.43 6.16
CA TRP A 198 -0.16 2.71 6.84
C TRP A 198 -1.32 3.63 6.51
N GLY A 199 -1.70 3.74 5.23
CA GLY A 199 -2.78 4.62 4.77
C GLY A 199 -4.19 4.09 5.03
N LYS A 200 -4.34 2.78 5.21
CA LYS A 200 -5.63 2.13 5.46
C LYS A 200 -5.97 2.19 6.94
N MET A 201 -7.00 2.95 7.29
CA MET A 201 -7.49 3.02 8.67
C MET A 201 -7.90 1.65 9.18
N GLY A 202 -7.57 1.37 10.44
CA GLY A 202 -7.86 0.09 11.06
C GLY A 202 -6.95 -1.04 10.58
N ALA A 203 -5.99 -0.79 9.68
CA ALA A 203 -4.93 -1.72 9.34
C ALA A 203 -3.68 -1.40 10.17
N SER A 204 -3.09 -2.41 10.82
CA SER A 204 -1.83 -2.25 11.56
C SER A 204 -0.94 -3.46 11.31
N LEU A 205 0.31 -3.18 10.95
CA LEU A 205 1.39 -4.18 10.88
C LEU A 205 1.72 -4.77 12.25
N HIS A 206 1.34 -4.08 13.33
CA HIS A 206 1.73 -4.39 14.69
C HIS A 206 0.65 -5.05 15.53
N ARG A 207 -0.52 -5.35 14.94
CA ARG A 207 -1.63 -6.02 15.65
C ARG A 207 -1.21 -7.35 16.28
N PHE A 208 -0.31 -8.09 15.63
CA PHE A 208 0.21 -9.37 16.13
C PHE A 208 1.23 -9.21 17.27
N SER A 209 1.78 -8.01 17.48
CA SER A 209 2.74 -7.71 18.55
C SER A 209 2.07 -7.40 19.89
N LYS A 210 0.73 -7.40 19.97
CA LYS A 210 -0.06 -7.07 21.18
C LYS A 210 0.36 -7.87 22.42
N GLY A 211 0.69 -9.16 22.25
CA GLY A 211 1.16 -10.01 23.36
C GLY A 211 2.55 -9.66 23.87
N GLN A 212 3.37 -8.98 23.06
CA GLN A 212 4.75 -8.61 23.41
C GLN A 212 4.84 -7.30 24.22
N ALA A 213 3.76 -6.53 24.25
CA ALA A 213 3.61 -5.34 25.07
C ALA A 213 3.36 -5.66 26.56
N ILE A 214 2.94 -6.89 26.87
CA ILE A 214 2.61 -7.33 28.24
C ILE A 214 3.82 -8.04 28.86
N GLY A 215 4.48 -7.39 29.83
CA GLY A 215 5.55 -7.97 30.69
C GLY A 215 7.01 -7.59 30.36
N GLY A 216 7.87 -7.51 31.40
CA GLY A 216 9.36 -7.36 31.34
C GLY A 216 10.06 -7.39 32.75
N LYS A 217 11.27 -6.79 32.97
CA LYS A 217 11.78 -6.04 34.21
C LYS A 217 11.72 -4.45 34.25
N PRO A 218 11.15 -3.74 35.27
CA PRO A 218 10.82 -2.30 35.18
C PRO A 218 12.08 -1.43 35.06
N PRO A 219 11.99 -0.18 34.57
CA PRO A 219 10.81 0.58 34.19
C PRO A 219 10.44 0.32 32.72
N TYR A 220 9.28 -0.28 32.43
CA TYR A 220 8.97 -0.65 31.04
C TYR A 220 8.46 0.50 30.23
N LEU A 221 9.12 0.71 29.10
CA LEU A 221 8.51 1.26 27.91
C LEU A 221 8.93 0.34 26.76
N ARG A 222 8.21 -0.77 26.55
CA ARG A 222 8.28 -1.45 25.25
C ARG A 222 7.37 -0.65 24.32
N PRO A 223 7.90 0.03 23.30
CA PRO A 223 7.15 1.01 22.51
C PRO A 223 6.24 0.30 21.49
N PHE A 224 5.19 -0.35 21.98
CA PHE A 224 4.14 -0.97 21.17
C PHE A 224 2.86 -0.12 21.25
N PHE A 225 2.95 1.12 20.76
CA PHE A 225 1.90 2.14 20.84
C PHE A 225 0.84 1.97 19.73
N GLY A 226 1.27 1.57 18.52
CA GLY A 226 0.45 1.41 17.33
C GLY A 226 -0.43 0.16 17.33
N MET A 227 -1.49 0.15 18.12
CA MET A 227 -2.38 -1.03 18.26
C MET A 227 -3.53 -1.05 17.25
N PHE A 228 -4.03 0.12 16.86
CA PHE A 228 -5.32 0.21 16.18
C PHE A 228 -5.25 0.55 14.69
N GLY A 229 -4.12 1.07 14.20
CA GLY A 229 -3.97 1.43 12.78
C GLY A 229 -4.70 2.72 12.40
N TYR A 230 -4.83 3.64 13.35
CA TYR A 230 -5.50 4.92 13.16
C TYR A 230 -4.56 6.12 13.27
N GLY A 231 -3.52 6.04 14.12
CA GLY A 231 -2.65 7.19 14.45
C GLY A 231 -2.04 7.89 13.25
N GLY A 232 -1.38 7.17 12.33
CA GLY A 232 -0.74 7.77 11.15
C GLY A 232 -1.70 8.59 10.26
N PRO A 233 -2.74 7.96 9.69
CA PRO A 233 -3.72 8.66 8.86
C PRO A 233 -4.48 9.76 9.59
N ILE A 234 -4.91 9.54 10.83
CA ILE A 234 -5.68 10.52 11.61
C ILE A 234 -4.82 11.73 11.96
N ALA A 235 -3.61 11.51 12.50
CA ALA A 235 -2.67 12.58 12.81
C ALA A 235 -2.34 13.43 11.58
N SER A 236 -2.10 12.75 10.45
CA SER A 236 -1.76 13.41 9.18
C SER A 236 -2.87 14.35 8.69
N MET A 237 -4.12 13.94 8.81
CA MET A 237 -5.28 14.76 8.44
C MET A 237 -5.61 15.86 9.45
N HIS A 238 -5.22 15.67 10.71
CA HIS A 238 -5.41 16.69 11.75
C HIS A 238 -4.39 17.81 11.58
N LEU A 239 -3.12 17.45 11.35
CA LEU A 239 -2.00 18.39 11.24
C LEU A 239 -1.95 19.11 9.89
N GLY A 240 -2.42 18.48 8.81
CA GLY A 240 -2.28 19.03 7.46
C GLY A 240 -3.44 18.68 6.53
N ARG A 241 -3.50 19.41 5.41
CA ARG A 241 -4.43 19.10 4.31
C ARG A 241 -3.89 18.00 3.40
N HIS A 242 -2.57 17.91 3.29
CA HIS A 242 -1.87 16.95 2.46
C HIS A 242 -0.75 16.27 3.25
N ALA A 243 -0.64 14.95 3.11
CA ALA A 243 0.46 14.15 3.62
C ALA A 243 1.10 13.34 2.49
N LEU A 244 2.43 13.30 2.46
CA LEU A 244 3.21 12.42 1.61
C LEU A 244 4.01 11.47 2.51
N VAL A 245 3.73 10.17 2.40
CA VAL A 245 4.55 9.15 3.03
C VAL A 245 5.49 8.58 2.00
N SER A 246 6.79 8.57 2.31
CA SER A 246 7.82 7.89 1.54
C SER A 246 8.41 6.79 2.41
N SER A 247 8.48 5.56 1.91
CA SER A 247 9.02 4.45 2.70
C SER A 247 9.77 3.44 1.86
N LYS A 248 10.78 2.81 2.46
CA LYS A 248 11.64 1.84 1.80
C LYS A 248 12.10 0.77 2.78
N THR A 249 11.96 -0.48 2.39
CA THR A 249 12.58 -1.62 3.08
C THR A 249 14.01 -1.87 2.63
N LYS A 250 14.79 -2.59 3.45
CA LYS A 250 16.17 -2.99 3.11
C LYS A 250 16.25 -3.81 1.82
N GLY A 251 15.25 -4.67 1.60
CA GLY A 251 15.17 -5.52 0.41
C GLY A 251 14.68 -4.80 -0.84
N SER A 252 13.94 -3.70 -0.68
CA SER A 252 13.50 -2.91 -1.82
C SER A 252 14.61 -2.03 -2.36
N ARG A 253 14.74 -1.93 -3.69
CA ARG A 253 15.61 -0.93 -4.35
C ARG A 253 14.95 0.44 -4.46
N LYS A 254 13.61 0.47 -4.51
CA LYS A 254 12.81 1.67 -4.74
C LYS A 254 12.15 2.16 -3.46
N VAL A 255 11.85 3.45 -3.41
CA VAL A 255 11.02 4.09 -2.39
C VAL A 255 9.58 4.09 -2.88
N TYR A 256 8.68 3.64 -2.02
CA TYR A 256 7.24 3.69 -2.26
C TYR A 256 6.66 4.95 -1.65
N THR A 257 5.71 5.57 -2.35
CA THR A 257 5.06 6.81 -1.92
C THR A 257 3.55 6.64 -1.85
N LEU A 258 2.95 7.25 -0.84
CA LEU A 258 1.51 7.30 -0.61
C LEU A 258 1.12 8.74 -0.27
N HIS A 259 0.14 9.28 -0.98
CA HIS A 259 -0.36 10.63 -0.76
C HIS A 259 -1.70 10.55 -0.05
N LEU A 260 -1.93 11.39 0.96
CA LEU A 260 -3.24 11.59 1.57
C LEU A 260 -3.66 13.04 1.36
N LYS A 261 -4.90 13.25 0.91
CA LYS A 261 -5.52 14.57 0.74
C LYS A 261 -6.82 14.60 1.53
N ARG A 262 -6.91 15.47 2.52
CA ARG A 262 -8.07 15.57 3.41
C ARG A 262 -9.35 15.92 2.65
N GLU A 263 -9.28 16.85 1.72
CA GLU A 263 -10.44 17.27 0.93
C GLU A 263 -10.96 16.14 0.02
N ALA A 264 -10.06 15.35 -0.58
CA ALA A 264 -10.45 14.20 -1.39
C ALA A 264 -11.17 13.11 -0.57
N LEU A 265 -10.76 12.94 0.69
CA LEU A 265 -11.42 12.08 1.67
C LEU A 265 -12.83 12.58 2.02
N LEU A 266 -12.98 13.88 2.34
CA LEU A 266 -14.25 14.48 2.73
C LEU A 266 -15.23 14.62 1.55
N SER A 267 -14.76 14.79 0.32
CA SER A 267 -15.62 14.87 -0.87
C SER A 267 -16.17 13.51 -1.32
N GLY A 268 -15.52 12.40 -0.92
CA GLY A 268 -15.90 11.04 -1.30
C GLY A 268 -16.89 10.38 -0.34
N SER A 269 -17.10 10.93 0.87
CA SER A 269 -17.81 10.29 1.98
C SER A 269 -19.35 10.29 1.88
N GLY A 270 -19.90 10.30 0.67
CA GLY A 270 -21.35 10.42 0.40
C GLY A 270 -21.93 9.37 -0.56
N SER A 271 -21.13 8.44 -1.06
CA SER A 271 -21.61 7.38 -1.98
C SER A 271 -20.87 6.07 -1.70
N GLU A 272 -21.40 4.95 -2.18
CA GLU A 272 -20.83 3.58 -2.12
C GLU A 272 -19.44 3.43 -2.81
N LEU A 273 -18.69 4.51 -2.95
CA LEU A 273 -17.44 4.58 -3.69
C LEU A 273 -16.26 4.11 -2.83
N THR A 274 -15.45 3.24 -3.44
CA THR A 274 -14.13 2.85 -2.94
C THR A 274 -13.21 4.07 -2.89
N TRP A 275 -12.61 4.35 -1.74
CA TRP A 275 -11.62 5.41 -1.57
C TRP A 275 -10.29 4.97 -2.15
N ARG A 276 -9.79 5.74 -3.13
CA ARG A 276 -8.49 5.53 -3.75
C ARG A 276 -7.66 6.79 -3.61
N THR A 277 -6.36 6.62 -3.46
CA THR A 277 -5.43 7.75 -3.34
C THR A 277 -4.23 7.61 -4.27
N ASP A 278 -3.58 8.74 -4.52
CA ASP A 278 -2.37 8.83 -5.33
C ASP A 278 -1.18 8.16 -4.60
N GLY A 279 -0.28 7.58 -5.38
CA GLY A 279 0.96 6.98 -4.89
C GLY A 279 1.92 6.73 -6.03
N GLY A 280 3.12 6.25 -5.71
CA GLY A 280 4.16 6.07 -6.73
C GLY A 280 5.38 5.32 -6.23
N MET A 281 6.35 5.17 -7.12
CA MET A 281 7.60 4.48 -6.86
C MET A 281 8.76 5.27 -7.48
N ARG A 282 9.81 5.54 -6.70
CA ARG A 282 10.96 6.34 -7.14
C ARG A 282 12.29 5.80 -6.63
N ASP A 283 13.39 6.30 -7.16
CA ASP A 283 14.71 6.07 -6.56
C ASP A 283 14.86 6.85 -5.24
N PRO A 284 15.65 6.33 -4.28
CA PRO A 284 15.92 7.03 -3.03
C PRO A 284 16.71 8.32 -3.26
N LEU A 285 16.39 9.36 -2.50
CA LEU A 285 17.10 10.64 -2.52
C LEU A 285 18.42 10.55 -1.76
N GLU A 286 19.41 11.37 -2.12
CA GLU A 286 20.72 11.40 -1.46
C GLU A 286 20.63 11.64 0.05
N GLU A 287 19.70 12.51 0.48
CA GLU A 287 19.40 12.75 1.90
C GLU A 287 18.91 11.47 2.60
N GLU A 288 17.94 10.78 2.00
CA GLU A 288 17.38 9.53 2.53
C GLU A 288 18.47 8.46 2.65
N ILE A 289 19.33 8.34 1.64
CA ILE A 289 20.49 7.41 1.65
C ILE A 289 21.47 7.78 2.76
N GLY A 290 21.76 9.08 2.91
CA GLY A 290 22.69 9.60 3.92
C GLY A 290 22.22 9.32 5.35
N GLU A 291 20.92 9.51 5.62
CA GLU A 291 20.32 9.29 6.94
C GLU A 291 20.08 7.81 7.25
N SER A 292 19.73 7.00 6.23
CA SER A 292 19.39 5.58 6.34
C SER A 292 20.46 4.64 5.75
N ARG A 293 21.70 4.75 6.21
CA ARG A 293 22.85 3.95 5.70
C ARG A 293 22.64 2.43 5.65
N HIS A 294 21.75 1.88 6.49
CA HIS A 294 21.43 0.45 6.50
C HIS A 294 20.34 0.06 5.48
N GLY A 295 19.80 1.01 4.72
CA GLY A 295 18.97 0.80 3.55
C GLY A 295 17.45 0.84 3.77
N SER A 296 16.94 1.24 4.93
CA SER A 296 15.49 1.34 5.18
C SER A 296 15.10 2.57 5.97
N PHE A 297 13.91 3.11 5.67
CA PHE A 297 13.36 4.28 6.34
C PHE A 297 11.85 4.43 6.09
N THR A 298 11.23 5.31 6.87
CA THR A 298 9.93 5.94 6.59
C THR A 298 10.05 7.44 6.81
N LYS A 299 9.41 8.22 5.93
CA LYS A 299 9.36 9.68 5.99
C LYS A 299 7.92 10.13 5.76
N ASP A 300 7.33 10.77 6.76
CA ASP A 300 6.02 11.40 6.69
C ASP A 300 6.22 12.91 6.51
N GLU A 301 5.76 13.46 5.38
CA GLU A 301 5.80 14.90 5.07
C GLU A 301 4.39 15.47 5.05
N LEU A 302 4.09 16.32 6.04
CA LEU A 302 2.79 16.96 6.22
C LEU A 302 2.87 18.42 5.77
N HIS A 303 1.96 18.81 4.88
CA HIS A 303 1.85 20.18 4.41
C HIS A 303 0.71 20.87 5.16
N ILE A 304 1.08 21.84 6.00
CA ILE A 304 0.15 22.64 6.81
C ILE A 304 -0.20 23.88 6.01
N SER A 305 -1.47 24.04 5.68
CA SER A 305 -1.96 25.34 5.24
C SER A 305 -2.03 26.26 6.46
N VAL A 306 -1.07 27.19 6.57
CA VAL A 306 -1.14 28.27 7.57
C VAL A 306 -2.34 29.13 7.20
N THR A 307 -3.49 28.84 7.80
CA THR A 307 -4.56 29.82 7.84
C THR A 307 -4.05 30.89 8.79
N ARG A 308 -3.50 31.98 8.26
CA ARG A 308 -3.24 33.18 9.07
C ARG A 308 -4.59 33.62 9.62
N THR A 309 -4.88 33.24 10.85
CA THR A 309 -5.89 33.92 11.65
C THR A 309 -5.37 35.34 11.83
N VAL A 310 -5.99 36.28 11.12
CA VAL A 310 -5.79 37.72 11.32
C VAL A 310 -6.50 38.13 12.60
#